data_AF-A0A537WH75-F1
#
_entry.id   AF-A0A537WH75-F1
#
_cell.length_a   1.000
_cell.length_b   1.000
_cell.length_c   1.000
_cell.angle_alpha   90.00
_cell.angle_beta   90.00
_cell.angle_gamma   90.00
#
_symmetry.space_group_name_H-M   'P 1'
#
loop_
_entity.id
_entity.type
_entity.pdbx_description
1 polymer ?
#
loop_
_entity_poly.entity_id
_entity_poly.type
_entity_poly.pdbx_seq_one_letter_code
_entity_poly.pdbx_strand_id
1 'polypeptide(L)'
;MSEEGFTLIELMVVVLIIGVLIAIALPTFLGARKRAQDRAIQTNMRSGLAAALAYYTEAQDWDGFDAATAKTEEPRIDWVDPGPPVNSETAIVVHAGQSLLLVGLSGSGTYFCLAQIASNPATLQGTGSAFTDVDTIPECTGGW
;
A
#
# COMPACT_ATOMS: atom_id res chain seq x y z
N MET A 1 -40.62 -43.15 11.21
CA MET A 1 -39.48 -42.41 10.64
C MET A 1 -38.50 -42.30 11.77
N SER A 2 -37.33 -42.92 11.64
CA SER A 2 -36.33 -42.95 12.70
C SER A 2 -35.43 -41.73 12.50
N GLU A 3 -35.71 -40.63 13.20
CA GLU A 3 -34.77 -39.54 13.31
C GLU A 3 -33.53 -40.03 14.06
N GLU A 4 -32.47 -40.30 13.29
CA GLU A 4 -31.13 -40.57 13.81
C GLU A 4 -30.57 -39.24 14.35
N GLY A 5 -30.64 -39.07 15.67
CA GLY A 5 -30.12 -37.89 16.35
C GLY A 5 -28.59 -37.91 16.38
N PHE A 6 -27.96 -36.83 15.94
CA PHE A 6 -26.52 -36.61 16.07
C PHE A 6 -26.07 -36.83 17.52
N THR A 7 -24.98 -37.57 17.71
CA THR A 7 -24.45 -37.80 19.06
C THR A 7 -23.67 -36.56 19.54
N LEU A 8 -23.79 -36.22 20.83
CA LEU A 8 -23.05 -35.10 21.42
C LEU A 8 -21.52 -35.28 21.28
N ILE A 9 -21.04 -36.53 21.36
CA ILE A 9 -19.61 -36.84 21.24
C ILE A 9 -19.07 -36.57 19.83
N GLU A 10 -19.88 -36.81 18.80
CA GLU A 10 -19.50 -36.57 17.40
C GLU A 10 -19.33 -35.07 17.14
N LEU A 11 -20.25 -34.26 17.66
CA LEU A 11 -20.13 -32.81 17.61
C LEU A 11 -18.89 -32.30 18.39
N MET A 12 -18.58 -32.91 19.54
CA MET A 12 -17.40 -32.54 20.34
C MET A 12 -16.07 -32.82 19.63
N VAL A 13 -15.92 -33.97 18.97
CA VAL A 13 -14.69 -34.30 18.23
C VAL A 13 -14.53 -33.37 17.02
N VAL A 14 -15.63 -33.03 16.34
CA VAL A 14 -15.60 -32.11 15.20
C VAL A 14 -15.10 -30.72 15.62
N VAL A 15 -15.64 -30.14 16.70
CA VAL A 15 -15.18 -28.82 17.15
C VAL A 15 -13.74 -28.84 17.65
N LEU A 16 -13.28 -29.96 18.23
CA LEU A 16 -11.88 -30.14 18.63
C LEU A 16 -10.94 -30.10 17.40
N ILE A 17 -11.27 -30.85 16.35
CA ILE A 17 -10.47 -30.89 15.12
C ILE A 17 -10.46 -29.50 14.44
N ILE A 18 -11.62 -28.84 14.33
CA ILE A 18 -11.72 -27.48 13.78
C ILE A 18 -10.86 -26.51 14.60
N GLY A 19 -10.86 -26.61 15.93
CA GLY A 19 -10.02 -25.80 16.80
C GLY A 19 -8.52 -25.92 16.50
N VAL A 20 -8.02 -27.14 16.30
CA VAL A 20 -6.61 -27.39 15.94
C VAL A 20 -6.28 -26.80 14.57
N LEU A 21 -7.17 -26.96 13.59
CA LEU A 21 -6.97 -26.42 12.25
C LEU A 21 -6.91 -24.88 12.25
N ILE A 22 -7.85 -24.23 12.95
CA ILE A 22 -7.91 -22.77 13.07
C ILE A 22 -6.65 -22.21 13.76
N ALA A 23 -6.15 -22.90 14.79
CA ALA A 23 -4.95 -22.47 15.51
C ALA A 23 -3.71 -22.33 14.60
N ILE A 24 -3.58 -23.19 13.58
CA ILE A 24 -2.47 -23.15 12.60
C ILE A 24 -2.81 -22.23 11.41
N ALA A 25 -4.06 -22.25 10.96
CA ALA A 25 -4.50 -21.53 9.76
C ALA A 25 -4.60 -20.00 9.97
N LEU A 26 -5.03 -19.53 11.15
CA LEU A 26 -5.19 -18.09 11.39
C LEU A 26 -3.89 -17.27 11.31
N PRO A 27 -2.80 -17.62 12.00
CA PRO A 27 -1.58 -16.79 11.95
C PRO A 27 -0.99 -16.74 10.53
N THR A 28 -1.06 -17.85 9.79
CA THR A 28 -0.58 -17.92 8.41
C THR A 28 -1.46 -17.09 7.47
N PHE A 29 -2.78 -17.17 7.63
CA PHE A 29 -3.74 -16.35 6.87
C PHE A 29 -3.56 -14.85 7.13
N LEU A 30 -3.41 -14.43 8.39
CA LEU A 30 -3.18 -13.03 8.74
C LEU A 30 -1.86 -12.49 8.16
N GLY A 31 -0.79 -13.28 8.21
CA GLY A 31 0.49 -12.92 7.59
C GLY A 31 0.38 -12.79 6.07
N ALA A 32 -0.31 -13.73 5.41
CA ALA A 32 -0.55 -13.68 3.97
C ALA A 32 -1.37 -12.44 3.57
N ARG A 33 -2.42 -12.11 4.35
CA ARG A 33 -3.24 -10.91 4.14
C ARG A 33 -2.42 -9.63 4.22
N LYS A 34 -1.58 -9.47 5.25
CA LYS A 34 -0.70 -8.29 5.39
C LYS A 34 0.22 -8.12 4.18
N ARG A 35 0.91 -9.20 3.78
CA ARG A 35 1.79 -9.19 2.59
C ARG A 35 1.04 -8.87 1.30
N ALA A 36 -0.20 -9.32 1.16
CA ALA A 36 -1.04 -9.00 0.00
C ALA A 36 -1.41 -7.51 -0.02
N GLN A 37 -1.74 -6.92 1.13
CA GLN A 37 -2.01 -5.48 1.26
C GLN A 37 -0.76 -4.65 0.95
N ASP A 38 0.40 -5.05 1.45
CA ASP A 38 1.67 -4.37 1.16
C ASP A 38 2.00 -4.41 -0.34
N ARG A 39 1.83 -5.57 -0.97
CA ARG A 39 2.04 -5.71 -2.42
C ARG A 39 1.06 -4.87 -3.23
N ALA A 40 -0.20 -4.78 -2.79
CA ALA A 40 -1.21 -3.98 -3.48
C ALA A 40 -0.81 -2.50 -3.52
N ILE A 41 -0.42 -1.92 -2.38
CA ILE A 41 0.01 -0.51 -2.36
C ILE A 41 1.32 -0.31 -3.14
N GLN A 42 2.26 -1.25 -3.05
CA GLN A 42 3.50 -1.20 -3.81
C GLN A 42 3.26 -1.21 -5.33
N THR A 43 2.31 -2.03 -5.82
CA THR A 43 1.91 -2.03 -7.23
C THR A 43 1.27 -0.71 -7.61
N ASN A 44 0.32 -0.22 -6.79
CA ASN A 44 -0.32 1.07 -7.01
C ASN A 44 0.72 2.20 -7.10
N MET A 45 1.66 2.27 -6.16
CA MET A 45 2.70 3.28 -6.17
C MET A 45 3.61 3.23 -7.40
N ARG A 46 3.96 2.03 -7.90
CA ARG A 46 4.74 1.89 -9.14
C ARG A 46 3.94 2.37 -10.35
N SER A 47 2.67 2.03 -10.44
CA SER A 47 1.77 2.53 -11.50
C SER A 47 1.59 4.05 -11.40
N GLY A 48 1.43 4.56 -10.18
CA GLY A 48 1.28 5.98 -9.90
C GLY A 48 2.53 6.78 -10.26
N LEU A 49 3.72 6.24 -9.98
CA LEU A 49 4.96 6.84 -10.44
C LEU A 49 5.05 6.86 -11.97
N ALA A 50 4.61 5.80 -12.65
CA ALA A 50 4.56 5.78 -14.11
C ALA A 50 3.61 6.84 -14.68
N ALA A 51 2.43 7.03 -14.06
CA ALA A 51 1.48 8.08 -14.39
C ALA A 51 2.08 9.48 -14.18
N ALA A 52 2.78 9.69 -13.06
CA ALA A 52 3.49 10.92 -12.79
C ALA A 52 4.56 11.19 -13.86
N LEU A 53 5.40 10.19 -14.18
CA LEU A 53 6.42 10.33 -15.22
C LEU A 53 5.81 10.65 -16.59
N ALA A 54 4.65 10.08 -16.94
CA ALA A 54 3.93 10.43 -18.16
C ALA A 54 3.55 11.92 -18.16
N TYR A 55 2.95 12.41 -17.08
CA TYR A 55 2.65 13.83 -16.91
C TYR A 55 3.91 14.71 -17.09
N TYR A 56 5.02 14.34 -16.45
CA TYR A 56 6.28 15.07 -16.56
C TYR A 56 6.83 15.09 -17.99
N THR A 57 6.66 14.01 -18.76
CA THR A 57 7.10 14.02 -20.16
C THR A 57 6.34 15.02 -21.02
N GLU A 58 5.09 15.32 -20.70
CA GLU A 58 4.25 16.29 -21.42
C GLU A 58 4.44 17.72 -20.91
N ALA A 59 4.38 17.91 -19.59
CA ALA A 59 4.45 19.22 -18.95
C ALA A 59 5.89 19.73 -18.79
N GLN A 60 6.88 18.84 -18.78
CA GLN A 60 8.29 19.13 -18.41
C GLN A 60 8.43 19.76 -17.01
N ASP A 61 7.42 19.57 -16.16
CA ASP A 61 7.33 20.08 -14.80
C ASP A 61 6.47 19.10 -13.97
N TRP A 62 6.69 19.08 -12.65
CA TRP A 62 5.82 18.43 -11.68
C TRP A 62 4.73 19.37 -11.13
N ASP A 63 4.85 20.68 -11.35
CA ASP A 63 3.84 21.65 -10.94
C ASP A 63 2.48 21.30 -11.55
N GLY A 64 1.43 21.35 -10.72
CA GLY A 64 0.07 20.93 -11.09
C GLY A 64 -0.19 19.41 -11.08
N PHE A 65 0.81 18.56 -10.78
CA PHE A 65 0.57 17.14 -10.51
C PHE A 65 0.00 16.95 -9.09
N ASP A 66 -1.27 17.32 -8.91
CA ASP A 66 -2.05 17.15 -7.69
C ASP A 66 -2.91 15.87 -7.72
N ALA A 67 -3.69 15.62 -6.67
CA ALA A 67 -4.54 14.43 -6.62
C ALA A 67 -5.60 14.38 -7.73
N ALA A 68 -6.09 15.54 -8.19
CA ALA A 68 -7.10 15.60 -9.24
C ALA A 68 -6.50 15.22 -10.60
N THR A 69 -5.35 15.80 -10.95
CA THR A 69 -4.58 15.46 -12.16
C THR A 69 -4.12 14.01 -12.12
N ALA A 70 -3.59 13.54 -11.00
CA ALA A 70 -3.16 12.14 -10.88
C ALA A 70 -4.32 11.14 -11.05
N LYS A 71 -5.54 11.51 -10.63
CA LYS A 71 -6.74 10.67 -10.82
C LYS A 71 -7.18 10.61 -12.29
N THR A 72 -6.91 11.61 -13.11
CA THR A 72 -7.18 11.53 -14.55
C THR A 72 -6.20 10.61 -15.25
N GLU A 73 -4.94 10.63 -14.84
CA GLU A 73 -3.88 9.77 -15.41
C GLU A 73 -4.00 8.31 -14.96
N GLU A 74 -4.22 8.07 -13.66
CA GLU A 74 -4.41 6.72 -13.11
C GLU A 74 -5.63 6.69 -12.17
N PRO A 75 -6.82 6.35 -12.70
CA PRO A 75 -8.06 6.41 -11.95
C PRO A 75 -8.22 5.28 -10.92
N ARG A 76 -7.39 4.23 -10.97
CA ARG A 76 -7.48 3.09 -10.04
C ARG A 76 -6.85 3.36 -8.68
N ILE A 77 -6.03 4.39 -8.58
CA ILE A 77 -5.36 4.77 -7.34
C ILE A 77 -6.21 5.83 -6.64
N ASP A 78 -6.36 5.68 -5.32
CA ASP A 78 -6.97 6.70 -4.49
C ASP A 78 -5.90 7.71 -4.06
N TRP A 79 -5.83 8.79 -4.84
CA TRP A 79 -4.87 9.86 -4.67
C TRP A 79 -5.35 10.86 -3.63
N VAL A 80 -4.42 11.37 -2.84
CA VAL A 80 -4.65 12.48 -1.92
C VAL A 80 -3.57 13.53 -2.02
N ASP A 81 -3.94 14.77 -1.75
CA ASP A 81 -3.02 15.91 -1.66
C ASP A 81 -2.05 15.76 -0.48
N PRO A 82 -0.97 16.56 -0.41
CA PRO A 82 0.09 16.40 0.58
C PRO A 82 -0.44 16.25 2.01
N GLY A 83 -0.07 15.13 2.64
CA GLY A 83 -0.49 14.77 4.00
C GLY A 83 -0.34 13.27 4.24
N PRO A 84 -0.60 12.81 5.48
CA PRO A 84 -0.57 11.38 5.78
C PRO A 84 -1.70 10.65 5.05
N PRO A 85 -1.40 9.72 4.11
CA PRO A 85 -2.44 8.95 3.43
C PRO A 85 -3.17 8.06 4.44
N VAL A 86 -4.49 7.92 4.27
CA VAL A 86 -5.30 7.00 5.07
C VAL A 86 -5.90 5.90 4.19
N ASN A 87 -6.48 4.85 4.76
CA ASN A 87 -7.31 3.88 4.02
C ASN A 87 -6.70 3.22 2.75
N SER A 88 -5.38 3.08 2.67
CA SER A 88 -4.67 2.61 1.46
C SER A 88 -4.56 3.59 0.30
N GLU A 89 -4.63 4.88 0.60
CA GLU A 89 -4.40 5.98 -0.32
C GLU A 89 -2.91 6.17 -0.66
N THR A 90 -2.66 6.94 -1.72
CA THR A 90 -1.33 7.42 -2.11
C THR A 90 -1.33 8.95 -2.10
N ALA A 91 -0.54 9.54 -1.21
CA ALA A 91 -0.31 10.96 -1.13
C ALA A 91 0.76 11.41 -2.13
N ILE A 92 0.58 12.61 -2.68
CA ILE A 92 1.50 13.25 -3.62
C ILE A 92 2.10 14.47 -2.96
N VAL A 93 3.43 14.62 -3.02
CA VAL A 93 4.14 15.81 -2.54
C VAL A 93 5.12 16.28 -3.62
N VAL A 94 4.75 17.36 -4.30
CA VAL A 94 5.63 18.05 -5.25
C VAL A 94 6.47 19.07 -4.49
N HIS A 95 7.79 18.97 -4.64
CA HIS A 95 8.76 19.85 -4.01
C HIS A 95 9.31 20.88 -5.00
N ALA A 96 9.62 22.08 -4.50
CA ALA A 96 10.35 23.08 -5.28
C ALA A 96 11.68 22.49 -5.78
N GLY A 97 12.02 22.75 -7.05
CA GLY A 97 13.22 22.18 -7.68
C GLY A 97 12.99 20.83 -8.35
N GLN A 98 11.81 20.62 -8.93
CA GLN A 98 11.49 19.48 -9.82
C GLN A 98 11.62 18.10 -9.16
N SER A 99 11.22 17.98 -7.90
CA SER A 99 11.26 16.69 -7.19
C SER A 99 9.87 16.26 -6.75
N LEU A 100 9.57 14.97 -6.89
CA LEU A 100 8.30 14.35 -6.55
C LEU A 100 8.52 13.31 -5.46
N LEU A 101 7.64 13.32 -4.46
CA LEU A 101 7.54 12.26 -3.46
C LEU A 101 6.12 11.70 -3.48
N LEU A 102 6.00 10.39 -3.59
CA LEU A 102 4.75 9.65 -3.41
C LEU A 102 4.86 8.87 -2.11
N VAL A 103 3.82 8.93 -1.28
CA VAL A 103 3.74 8.16 -0.03
C VAL A 103 2.45 7.36 -0.03
N GLY A 104 2.53 6.04 0.07
CA GLY A 104 1.39 5.14 0.14
C GLY A 104 1.25 4.49 1.51
N LEU A 105 0.02 4.37 2.00
CA LEU A 105 -0.28 3.54 3.17
C LEU A 105 -0.73 2.14 2.71
N SER A 106 -0.20 1.08 3.31
CA SER A 106 -0.75 -0.27 3.13
C SER A 106 -1.93 -0.48 4.06
N GLY A 107 -2.92 -1.28 3.65
CA GLY A 107 -3.96 -1.78 4.53
C GLY A 107 -3.44 -2.65 5.70
N SER A 108 -2.15 -2.97 5.72
CA SER A 108 -1.45 -3.61 6.85
C SER A 108 -1.01 -2.62 7.95
N GLY A 109 -0.97 -1.32 7.63
CA GLY A 109 -0.43 -0.23 8.48
C GLY A 109 0.98 0.24 8.13
N THR A 110 1.64 -0.38 7.15
CA THR A 110 3.01 0.00 6.71
C THR A 110 2.97 1.14 5.71
N TYR A 111 3.83 2.14 5.86
CA TYR A 111 4.02 3.20 4.88
C TYR A 111 5.13 2.83 3.88
N PHE A 112 4.95 3.27 2.64
CA PHE A 112 5.91 3.12 1.56
C PHE A 112 6.09 4.46 0.86
N CYS A 113 7.28 4.73 0.36
CA CYS A 113 7.54 5.92 -0.43
C CYS A 113 8.27 5.58 -1.74
N LEU A 114 8.04 6.43 -2.73
CA LEU A 114 8.81 6.51 -3.96
C LEU A 114 9.14 7.99 -4.22
N ALA A 115 10.39 8.31 -4.54
CA ALA A 115 10.76 9.68 -4.89
C ALA A 115 11.53 9.75 -6.21
N GLN A 116 11.28 10.82 -6.96
CA GLN A 116 12.09 11.29 -8.08
C GLN A 116 12.72 12.61 -7.68
N ILE A 117 14.03 12.75 -7.86
CA ILE A 117 14.72 14.01 -7.62
C ILE A 117 15.33 14.53 -8.91
N ALA A 118 15.24 15.83 -9.15
CA ALA A 118 15.71 16.45 -10.38
C ALA A 118 17.19 16.14 -10.70
N SER A 119 18.02 16.02 -9.66
CA SER A 119 19.46 15.80 -9.78
C SER A 119 19.86 14.32 -9.93
N ASN A 120 18.92 13.37 -9.83
CA ASN A 120 19.21 11.94 -9.90
C ASN A 120 18.08 11.19 -10.60
N PRO A 121 18.34 10.52 -11.73
CA PRO A 121 17.31 9.75 -12.43
C PRO A 121 16.90 8.47 -11.69
N ALA A 122 17.58 8.10 -10.59
CA ALA A 122 17.22 6.92 -9.81
C ALA A 122 15.98 7.20 -8.94
N THR A 123 14.98 6.32 -9.06
CA THR A 123 13.86 6.26 -8.14
C THR A 123 14.35 5.88 -6.74
N LEU A 124 14.18 6.78 -5.78
CA LEU A 124 14.37 6.43 -4.37
C LEU A 124 13.15 5.67 -3.87
N GLN A 125 13.37 4.74 -2.96
CA GLN A 125 12.33 3.91 -2.39
C GLN A 125 12.63 3.58 -0.93
N GLY A 126 11.59 3.59 -0.10
CA GLY A 126 11.69 3.32 1.33
C GLY A 126 10.38 2.82 1.92
N THR A 127 10.46 2.40 3.18
CA THR A 127 9.33 1.89 3.95
C THR A 127 9.46 2.28 5.42
N GLY A 128 8.33 2.46 6.08
CA GLY A 128 8.25 2.97 7.43
C GLY A 128 7.04 2.46 8.20
N SER A 129 7.11 2.56 9.52
CA SER A 129 6.01 2.20 10.43
C SER A 129 5.13 3.41 10.79
N ALA A 130 5.68 4.61 10.62
CA ALA A 130 5.00 5.88 10.75
C ALA A 130 5.12 6.68 9.46
N PHE A 131 4.20 7.63 9.26
CA PHE A 131 4.27 8.56 8.12
C PHE A 131 5.59 9.34 8.12
N THR A 132 6.05 9.80 9.28
CA THR A 132 7.32 10.53 9.48
C THR A 132 8.57 9.73 9.17
N ASP A 133 8.47 8.42 8.96
CA ASP A 133 9.60 7.60 8.55
C ASP A 133 9.85 7.71 7.04
N VAL A 134 8.90 8.29 6.28
CA VAL A 134 8.90 8.30 4.81
C VAL A 134 8.28 9.57 4.19
N ASP A 135 7.94 10.59 4.97
CA ASP A 135 7.23 11.79 4.50
C ASP A 135 8.15 12.84 3.87
N THR A 136 9.46 12.61 3.89
CA THR A 136 10.44 13.41 3.16
C THR A 136 11.32 12.58 2.23
N ILE A 137 11.86 13.23 1.20
CA ILE A 137 12.77 12.60 0.24
C ILE A 137 14.02 12.00 0.91
N PRO A 138 14.71 12.68 1.87
CA PRO A 138 15.85 12.10 2.56
C PRO A 138 15.52 10.85 3.40
N GLU A 139 14.29 10.76 3.91
CA GLU A 139 13.83 9.61 4.69
C GLU A 139 13.38 8.45 3.79
N CYS A 140 13.06 8.74 2.53
CA CYS A 140 12.67 7.74 1.54
C CYS A 140 13.82 6.85 1.05
N THR A 141 14.34 6.02 1.95
CA THR A 141 15.53 5.20 1.75
C THR A 141 15.33 3.79 2.31
N GLY A 142 16.27 2.88 2.01
CA GLY A 142 16.28 1.52 2.56
C GLY A 142 15.61 0.46 1.69
N GLY A 143 14.91 0.85 0.62
CA GLY A 143 14.27 -0.08 -0.30
C GLY A 143 13.13 -0.89 0.31
N TRP A 144 12.48 -1.71 -0.52
CA TRP A 144 11.40 -2.62 -0.16
C TRP A 144 11.30 -3.76 -1.17
#